data_AF-A0A0N4YPX5-F1
#
_entry.id   AF-A0A0N4YPX5-F1
#
_cell.length_a   1.000
_cell.length_b   1.000
_cell.length_c   1.000
_cell.angle_alpha   90.00
_cell.angle_beta   90.00
_cell.angle_gamma   90.00
#
_symmetry.space_group_name_H-M   'P 1'
#
loop_
_entity.id
_entity.type
_entity.pdbx_description
1 polymer ?
#
loop_
_entity_poly.entity_id
_entity_poly.type
_entity_poly.pdbx_seq_one_letter_code
_entity_poly.pdbx_strand_id
1 'polypeptide(L)'
;MTEEQQKMIMHERVQVPEGYTIGTPNLEEEAHCMTGAWRYGADSELELTREKIRRLPSVCVRKDGVMVGFYGIEALGWLNHHAGMRVCKLVEVHNIATVESSKRSKFWTLAKENDKEIIIDYLDLFK
;
A
#
# COMPACT_ATOMS: atom_id res chain seq x y z
N MET A 1 13.28 -13.15 5.51
CA MET A 1 12.65 -13.89 4.41
C MET A 1 13.73 -14.75 3.78
N THR A 2 13.55 -16.07 3.76
CA THR A 2 14.52 -17.00 3.16
C THR A 2 14.42 -16.96 1.63
N GLU A 3 15.43 -17.48 0.92
CA GLU A 3 15.37 -17.59 -0.55
C GLU A 3 14.18 -18.42 -1.03
N GLU A 4 13.81 -19.46 -0.27
CA GLU A 4 12.66 -20.30 -0.56
C GLU A 4 11.35 -19.52 -0.45
N GLN A 5 11.19 -18.71 0.61
CA GLN A 5 10.04 -17.83 0.78
C GLN A 5 9.95 -16.78 -0.33
N GLN A 6 11.09 -16.21 -0.74
CA GLN A 6 11.12 -15.29 -1.88
C GLN A 6 10.64 -15.96 -3.16
N LYS A 7 11.15 -17.16 -3.47
CA LYS A 7 10.73 -17.91 -4.66
C LYS A 7 9.25 -18.24 -4.65
N MET A 8 8.70 -18.65 -3.50
CA MET A 8 7.27 -18.92 -3.36
C MET A 8 6.42 -17.69 -3.72
N ILE A 9 6.74 -16.52 -3.14
CA ILE A 9 5.97 -15.29 -3.33
C ILE A 9 6.09 -14.76 -4.77
N MET A 10 7.28 -14.86 -5.39
CA MET A 10 7.49 -14.36 -6.76
C MET A 10 6.67 -15.12 -7.83
N HIS A 11 6.17 -16.32 -7.51
CA HIS A 11 5.30 -17.10 -8.39
C HIS A 11 3.80 -16.87 -8.13
N GLU A 12 3.43 -16.19 -7.04
CA GLU A 12 2.03 -15.87 -6.76
C GLU A 12 1.56 -14.71 -7.64
N ARG A 13 0.53 -14.98 -8.45
CA ARG A 13 -0.21 -13.91 -9.13
C ARG A 13 -1.29 -13.40 -8.19
N VAL A 14 -1.15 -12.15 -7.77
CA VAL A 14 -2.19 -11.45 -7.01
C VAL A 14 -3.44 -11.34 -7.88
N GLN A 15 -4.53 -11.97 -7.44
CA GLN A 15 -5.84 -11.80 -8.04
C GLN A 15 -6.54 -10.60 -7.42
N VAL A 16 -7.28 -9.86 -8.23
CA VAL A 16 -8.10 -8.73 -7.79
C VAL A 16 -9.57 -8.96 -8.14
N PRO A 17 -10.50 -8.33 -7.40
CA PRO A 17 -11.93 -8.42 -7.71
C PRO A 17 -12.27 -7.94 -9.13
N GLU A 18 -13.44 -8.33 -9.62
CA GLU A 18 -13.95 -7.87 -10.91
C GLU A 18 -13.98 -6.33 -11.00
N GLY A 19 -13.57 -5.79 -12.15
CA GLY A 19 -13.46 -4.35 -12.40
C GLY A 19 -12.18 -3.71 -11.82
N TYR A 20 -11.37 -4.45 -11.06
CA TYR A 20 -10.10 -3.95 -10.54
C TYR A 20 -8.90 -4.41 -11.38
N THR A 21 -7.85 -3.59 -11.40
CA THR A 21 -6.56 -3.93 -12.02
C THR A 21 -5.40 -3.45 -11.17
N ILE A 22 -4.25 -4.14 -11.25
CA ILE A 22 -2.98 -3.74 -10.62
C ILE A 22 -2.01 -3.34 -11.72
N GLY A 23 -1.26 -2.27 -11.52
CA GLY A 23 -0.17 -1.89 -12.42
C GLY A 23 0.75 -0.84 -11.82
N THR A 24 1.65 -0.30 -12.64
CA THR A 24 2.49 0.84 -12.25
C THR A 24 1.69 2.15 -12.42
N PRO A 25 1.85 3.14 -11.52
CA PRO A 25 1.22 4.44 -11.70
C PRO A 25 1.66 5.13 -12.99
N ASN A 26 0.74 5.82 -13.65
CA ASN A 26 1.02 6.69 -14.78
C ASN A 26 1.55 8.04 -14.25
N LEU A 27 2.75 8.42 -14.68
CA LEU A 27 3.40 9.62 -14.19
C LEU A 27 2.66 10.93 -14.57
N GLU A 28 1.91 10.95 -15.68
CA GLU A 28 1.21 12.17 -16.12
C GLU A 28 -0.20 12.25 -15.55
N GLU A 29 -0.90 11.12 -15.51
CA GLU A 29 -2.31 11.08 -15.12
C GLU A 29 -2.50 10.90 -13.62
N GLU A 30 -1.62 10.13 -12.96
CA GLU A 30 -1.85 9.64 -11.60
C GLU A 30 -0.92 10.27 -10.57
N ALA A 31 0.13 10.97 -10.98
CA ALA A 31 0.97 11.75 -10.05
C ALA A 31 0.14 12.80 -9.29
N HIS A 32 -0.77 13.50 -9.97
CA HIS A 32 -1.68 14.46 -9.33
C HIS A 32 -2.57 13.80 -8.26
N CYS A 33 -3.08 12.60 -8.55
CA CYS A 33 -3.90 11.86 -7.59
C CYS A 33 -3.07 11.42 -6.37
N MET A 34 -1.83 10.97 -6.58
CA MET A 34 -0.91 10.63 -5.49
C MET A 34 -0.55 11.84 -4.64
N THR A 35 -0.16 12.96 -5.26
CA THR A 35 0.20 14.19 -4.55
C THR A 35 -1.00 14.76 -3.79
N GLY A 36 -2.17 14.82 -4.44
CA GLY A 36 -3.40 15.33 -3.83
C GLY A 36 -3.98 14.45 -2.72
N ALA A 37 -3.56 13.19 -2.62
CA ALA A 37 -3.94 12.32 -1.51
C ALA A 37 -3.22 12.67 -0.19
N TRP A 38 -2.14 13.46 -0.22
CA TRP A 38 -1.42 13.90 0.97
C TRP A 38 -2.09 15.12 1.60
N ARG A 39 -2.25 15.10 2.92
CA ARG A 39 -2.90 16.20 3.67
C ARG A 39 -2.18 17.55 3.47
N TYR A 40 -0.86 17.50 3.31
CA TYR A 40 -0.02 18.66 3.04
C TYR A 40 0.54 18.65 1.62
N GLY A 41 -0.03 17.79 0.76
CA GLY A 41 0.30 17.71 -0.65
C GLY A 41 0.07 19.05 -1.32
N ALA A 42 1.13 19.62 -1.89
CA ALA A 42 1.03 20.85 -2.65
C ALA A 42 1.50 20.62 -4.09
N ASP A 43 1.07 21.49 -5.02
CA ASP A 43 1.48 21.42 -6.43
C ASP A 43 3.01 21.47 -6.60
N SER A 44 3.71 22.09 -5.65
CA SER A 44 5.18 22.11 -5.60
C SER A 44 5.83 20.72 -5.44
N GLU A 45 5.08 19.71 -5.01
CA GLU A 45 5.56 18.34 -4.76
C GLU A 45 5.18 17.37 -5.90
N LEU A 46 4.45 17.86 -6.91
CA LEU A 46 4.05 17.04 -8.05
C LEU A 46 5.26 16.50 -8.81
N GLU A 47 6.26 17.34 -9.08
CA GLU A 47 7.47 16.93 -9.77
C GLU A 47 8.26 15.89 -8.97
N LEU A 48 8.31 16.04 -7.65
CA LEU A 48 8.90 15.03 -6.78
C LEU A 48 8.14 13.70 -6.89
N THR A 49 6.80 13.74 -6.96
CA THR A 49 5.96 12.55 -7.11
C THR A 49 6.18 11.86 -8.46
N ARG A 50 6.29 12.64 -9.54
CA ARG A 50 6.64 12.12 -10.88
C ARG A 50 7.99 11.43 -10.86
N GLU A 51 9.00 12.03 -10.22
CA GLU A 51 10.32 11.40 -10.08
C GLU A 51 10.30 10.13 -9.23
N LYS A 52 9.46 10.08 -8.19
CA LYS A 52 9.26 8.85 -7.40
C LYS A 52 8.66 7.75 -8.25
N ILE A 53 7.58 8.00 -9.01
CA ILE A 53 6.98 7.02 -9.92
C ILE A 53 8.00 6.53 -10.95
N ARG A 54 8.81 7.45 -11.50
CA ARG A 54 9.81 7.15 -12.54
C ARG A 54 10.97 6.28 -12.04
N ARG A 55 11.41 6.47 -10.80
CA ARG A 55 12.68 5.91 -10.30
C ARG A 55 12.53 4.86 -9.22
N LEU A 56 11.40 4.84 -8.52
CA LEU A 56 11.18 3.96 -7.38
C LEU A 56 10.08 2.95 -7.70
N PRO A 57 10.21 1.70 -7.22
CA PRO A 57 9.14 0.72 -7.36
C PRO A 57 7.85 1.27 -6.76
N SER A 58 6.81 1.25 -7.57
CA SER A 58 5.48 1.74 -7.21
C SER A 58 4.42 0.90 -7.91
N VAL A 59 3.29 0.73 -7.23
CA VAL A 59 2.14 -0.03 -7.68
C VAL A 59 0.88 0.76 -7.39
N CYS A 60 -0.10 0.66 -8.27
CA CYS A 60 -1.43 1.22 -8.09
C CYS A 60 -2.50 0.17 -8.36
N VAL A 61 -3.66 0.43 -7.77
CA VAL A 61 -4.89 -0.30 -8.01
C VAL A 61 -5.86 0.65 -8.69
N ARG A 62 -6.45 0.21 -9.79
CA ARG A 62 -7.51 0.95 -10.50
C ARG A 62 -8.82 0.19 -10.40
N LYS A 63 -9.93 0.91 -10.31
CA LYS A 63 -11.28 0.39 -10.51
C LYS A 63 -11.84 1.04 -11.77
N ASP A 64 -12.26 0.25 -12.75
CA ASP A 64 -12.82 0.75 -14.01
C ASP A 64 -11.91 1.78 -14.71
N GLY A 65 -10.60 1.56 -14.64
CA GLY A 65 -9.57 2.45 -15.22
C GLY A 65 -9.18 3.65 -14.36
N VAL A 66 -9.88 3.95 -13.27
CA VAL A 66 -9.57 5.07 -12.37
C VAL A 66 -8.72 4.60 -11.20
N MET A 67 -7.59 5.27 -10.92
CA MET A 67 -6.78 4.94 -9.75
C MET A 67 -7.57 5.18 -8.47
N VAL A 68 -7.72 4.11 -7.70
CA VAL A 68 -8.40 4.14 -6.40
C VAL A 68 -7.41 3.97 -5.26
N GLY A 69 -6.18 3.51 -5.52
CA GLY A 69 -5.10 3.48 -4.54
C GLY A 69 -3.73 3.20 -5.11
N PHE A 70 -2.72 3.42 -4.27
CA PHE A 70 -1.32 3.23 -4.64
C PHE A 70 -0.46 2.85 -3.44
N TYR A 71 0.72 2.33 -3.76
CA TYR A 71 1.78 1.99 -2.83
C TYR A 71 3.12 2.30 -3.49
N GLY A 72 4.02 2.98 -2.79
CA GLY A 72 5.33 3.36 -3.32
C GLY A 72 6.45 3.08 -2.32
N ILE A 73 7.67 2.95 -2.83
CA ILE A 73 8.88 2.95 -2.01
C ILE A 73 9.45 4.37 -1.98
N GLU A 74 9.97 4.79 -0.82
CA GLU A 74 10.72 6.04 -0.63
C GLU A 74 12.20 5.84 -0.83
N ALA A 75 12.94 6.95 -0.95
CA ALA A 75 14.38 6.95 -1.23
C ALA A 75 15.23 6.11 -0.23
N LEU A 76 14.73 5.88 0.99
CA LEU A 76 15.40 5.06 2.01
C LEU A 76 14.86 3.62 2.11
N GLY A 77 14.08 3.17 1.12
CA GLY A 77 13.47 1.84 1.12
C GLY A 77 12.21 1.71 1.99
N TRP A 78 11.72 2.82 2.54
CA TRP A 78 10.50 2.82 3.34
C TRP A 78 9.27 2.73 2.45
N LEU A 79 8.27 2.00 2.92
CA LEU A 79 6.98 1.90 2.25
C LEU A 79 6.16 3.16 2.52
N ASN A 80 5.91 3.97 1.48
CA ASN A 80 5.00 5.11 1.54
C ASN A 80 3.62 4.70 1.01
N HIS A 81 2.63 4.93 1.86
CA HIS A 81 1.21 4.90 1.58
C HIS A 81 0.57 5.95 2.50
N HIS A 82 -0.46 6.65 2.03
CA HIS A 82 -1.11 7.68 2.86
C HIS A 82 -2.38 7.19 3.53
N ALA A 83 -2.59 7.71 4.74
CA ALA A 83 -3.81 7.60 5.52
C ALA A 83 -4.90 8.48 4.90
N GLY A 84 -5.99 7.87 4.44
CA GLY A 84 -7.09 8.62 3.81
C GLY A 84 -7.91 7.75 2.84
N MET A 85 -7.32 6.69 2.32
CA MET A 85 -8.10 5.59 1.79
C MET A 85 -8.52 4.65 2.92
N ARG A 86 -9.79 4.25 2.95
CA ARG A 86 -10.24 3.09 3.74
C ARG A 86 -9.71 1.81 3.09
N VAL A 87 -8.40 1.62 3.10
CA VAL A 87 -7.80 0.36 2.65
C VAL A 87 -7.85 -0.59 3.82
N CYS A 88 -8.67 -1.64 3.70
CA CYS A 88 -8.54 -2.78 4.59
C CYS A 88 -7.22 -3.46 4.24
N LYS A 89 -6.19 -3.25 5.06
CA LYS A 89 -4.84 -3.70 4.79
C LYS A 89 -4.64 -5.06 5.44
N LEU A 90 -4.44 -6.13 4.66
CA LEU A 90 -3.84 -7.36 5.18
C LEU A 90 -2.34 -7.12 5.24
N VAL A 91 -1.83 -6.77 6.41
CA VAL A 91 -0.53 -6.11 6.49
C VAL A 91 0.61 -7.09 6.39
N GLU A 92 0.46 -8.25 7.02
CA GLU A 92 1.51 -9.26 7.06
C GLU A 92 0.99 -10.48 7.83
N VAL A 93 1.15 -11.69 7.27
CA VAL A 93 0.81 -12.95 7.96
C VAL A 93 2.03 -13.84 8.20
N HIS A 94 3.18 -13.51 7.60
CA HIS A 94 4.38 -14.35 7.67
C HIS A 94 5.58 -13.72 8.40
N ASN A 95 5.57 -12.41 8.66
CA ASN A 95 6.61 -11.75 9.44
C ASN A 95 6.21 -11.63 10.92
N ILE A 96 6.65 -12.61 11.71
CA ILE A 96 6.35 -12.70 13.15
C ILE A 96 6.73 -11.43 13.92
N ALA A 97 7.87 -10.79 13.59
CA ALA A 97 8.31 -9.59 14.31
C ALA A 97 7.39 -8.39 14.04
N THR A 98 6.95 -8.21 12.80
CA THR A 98 5.94 -7.20 12.44
C THR A 98 4.62 -7.51 13.12
N VAL A 99 4.19 -8.78 13.12
CA VAL A 99 2.94 -9.22 13.76
C VAL A 99 2.93 -8.85 15.25
N GLU A 100 3.97 -9.26 15.97
CA GLU A 100 4.11 -9.00 17.40
C GLU A 100 4.24 -7.50 17.71
N SER A 101 4.86 -6.72 16.82
CA SER A 101 4.94 -5.26 16.97
C SER A 101 3.58 -4.59 16.79
N SER A 102 2.82 -4.99 15.78
CA SER A 102 1.49 -4.45 15.50
C SER A 102 0.49 -4.77 16.61
N LYS A 103 0.56 -5.97 17.23
CA LYS A 103 -0.25 -6.33 18.40
C LYS A 103 -0.09 -5.36 19.59
N ARG A 104 1.06 -4.70 19.72
CA ARG A 104 1.32 -3.74 20.81
C ARG A 104 0.84 -2.32 20.50
N SER A 105 0.43 -2.05 19.26
CA SER A 105 0.13 -0.70 18.82
C SER A 105 -1.37 -0.43 18.83
N LYS A 106 -1.77 0.64 19.51
CA LYS A 106 -3.17 1.10 19.62
C LYS A 106 -3.82 1.54 18.30
N PHE A 107 -3.03 1.62 17.24
CA PHE A 107 -3.47 2.07 15.92
C PHE A 107 -3.83 0.91 14.98
N TRP A 108 -3.67 -0.34 15.44
CA TRP A 108 -3.88 -1.53 14.63
C TRP A 108 -5.09 -2.31 15.15
N THR A 109 -5.93 -2.77 14.23
CA THR A 109 -7.07 -3.63 14.54
C THR A 109 -6.70 -5.08 14.27
N LEU A 110 -6.88 -5.95 15.26
CA LEU A 110 -6.72 -7.38 15.08
C LEU A 110 -8.07 -7.95 14.59
N ALA A 111 -8.05 -8.69 13.49
CA ALA A 111 -9.20 -9.46 13.02
C ALA A 111 -8.86 -10.95 12.95
N LYS A 112 -9.88 -11.78 12.78
CA LYS A 112 -9.73 -13.23 12.62
C LYS A 112 -10.35 -13.67 11.31
N GLU A 113 -9.61 -14.46 10.55
CA GLU A 113 -10.09 -15.16 9.36
C GLU A 113 -9.69 -16.64 9.45
N ASN A 114 -10.66 -17.55 9.38
CA ASN A 114 -10.44 -19.01 9.50
C ASN A 114 -9.58 -19.40 10.73
N ASP A 115 -9.93 -18.85 11.90
CA ASP A 115 -9.21 -19.03 13.18
C ASP A 115 -7.75 -18.53 13.22
N LYS A 116 -7.26 -17.88 12.16
CA LYS A 116 -5.95 -17.22 12.12
C LYS A 116 -6.08 -15.74 12.44
N GLU A 117 -5.18 -15.23 13.28
CA GLU A 117 -5.06 -13.80 13.53
C GLU A 117 -4.52 -13.10 12.28
N ILE A 118 -5.26 -12.11 11.79
CA ILE A 118 -4.83 -11.21 10.73
C ILE A 118 -4.76 -9.79 11.29
N ILE A 119 -3.72 -9.05 10.91
CA ILE A 119 -3.56 -7.67 11.34
C ILE A 119 -4.14 -6.77 10.26
N ILE A 120 -5.11 -5.97 10.66
CA ILE A 120 -5.75 -4.95 9.85
C ILE A 120 -5.28 -3.58 10.33
N ASP A 121 -4.66 -2.83 9.43
CA ASP A 121 -4.42 -1.41 9.66
C ASP A 121 -5.76 -0.67 9.46
N TYR A 122 -6.32 -0.15 10.55
CA TYR A 122 -7.53 0.68 10.52
C TYR A 122 -7.21 2.03 11.16
N LEU A 123 -6.67 2.93 10.34
CA LEU A 123 -6.44 4.32 10.71
C LEU A 123 -7.74 5.11 10.57
N ASP A 124 -8.59 5.05 11.61
CA ASP A 124 -9.73 5.96 11.75
C ASP A 124 -9.25 7.32 12.28
N LEU A 125 -8.70 8.15 11.39
CA LEU A 125 -8.18 9.48 11.73
C LEU A 125 -9.29 10.55 11.89
N PHE A 126 -10.57 10.16 11.83
CA PHE A 126 -11.71 11.08 11.80
C PHE A 126 -12.68 10.88 12.98
N LYS A 127 -12.16 10.77 14.21
CA LYS A 127 -12.96 11.07 15.42
C LYS A 127 -12.76 12.51 15.85
#